data_AF-A0A381I6T7-F1
#
_entry.id   AF-A0A381I6T7-F1
#
_cell.length_a   1.000
_cell.length_b   1.000
_cell.length_c   1.000
_cell.angle_alpha   90.00
_cell.angle_beta   90.00
_cell.angle_gamma   90.00
#
_symmetry.space_group_name_H-M   'P 1'
#
loop_
_entity.id
_entity.type
_entity.pdbx_description
1 polymer ?
#
loop_
_entity_poly.entity_id
_entity_poly.type
_entity_poly.pdbx_seq_one_letter_code
_entity_poly.pdbx_strand_id
1 'polypeptide(L)'
;MEHYELAMRPGGQYEGLLKCKEEGLIDHIVFSSHQPGDEVIDILSENKFEGVTMGINILNFPYRLKGAKYAVDNGYGVVAMNPLSGGTIPKYNNKYL
;
A
#
# COMPACT_ATOMS: atom_id res chain seq x y z
N MET A 1 2.01 2.43 -12.33
CA MET A 1 1.97 1.00 -12.73
C MET A 1 3.29 0.43 -13.28
N GLU A 2 4.18 1.20 -13.92
CA GLU A 2 5.44 0.67 -14.50
C GLU A 2 6.29 -0.19 -13.54
N HIS A 3 6.52 0.26 -12.30
CA HIS A 3 7.28 -0.53 -11.31
C HIS A 3 6.58 -1.85 -10.96
N TYR A 4 5.25 -1.86 -10.97
CA TYR A 4 4.47 -3.05 -10.73
C TYR A 4 4.65 -4.04 -11.90
N GLU A 5 4.46 -3.58 -13.13
CA GLU A 5 4.65 -4.38 -14.35
C GLU A 5 6.05 -4.98 -14.42
N LEU A 6 7.07 -4.20 -14.08
CA LEU A 6 8.45 -4.67 -13.99
C LEU A 6 8.63 -5.78 -12.94
N ALA A 7 8.00 -5.63 -11.77
CA ALA A 7 8.05 -6.62 -10.70
C ALA A 7 7.34 -7.94 -11.05
N MET A 8 6.28 -7.85 -11.85
CA MET A 8 5.39 -8.97 -12.17
C MET A 8 5.74 -9.74 -13.46
N ARG A 9 6.69 -9.25 -14.26
CA ARG A 9 7.11 -9.94 -15.50
C ARG A 9 7.73 -11.32 -15.19
N PRO A 10 7.76 -12.26 -16.17
CA PRO A 10 8.46 -13.52 -16.00
C PRO A 10 9.92 -13.34 -15.57
N GLY A 11 10.36 -14.05 -14.53
CA GLY A 11 11.69 -13.87 -13.92
C GLY A 11 11.85 -12.56 -13.13
N GLY A 12 10.74 -11.88 -12.83
CA GLY A 12 10.70 -10.62 -12.09
C GLY A 12 10.80 -10.79 -10.57
N GLN A 13 10.77 -9.66 -9.87
CA GLN A 13 10.94 -9.60 -8.41
C GLN A 13 9.91 -10.44 -7.65
N TYR A 14 8.67 -10.53 -8.13
CA TYR A 14 7.61 -11.25 -7.43
C TYR A 14 7.89 -12.77 -7.35
N GLU A 15 8.45 -13.38 -8.40
CA GLU A 15 8.85 -14.79 -8.36
C GLU A 15 9.95 -15.04 -7.34
N GLY A 16 10.90 -14.10 -7.22
CA GLY A 16 11.92 -14.15 -6.16
C GLY A 16 11.31 -14.11 -4.75
N LEU A 17 10.29 -13.27 -4.54
CA LEU A 17 9.57 -13.21 -3.26
C LEU A 17 8.82 -14.51 -2.95
N LEU A 18 8.19 -15.14 -3.96
CA LEU A 18 7.56 -16.45 -3.79
C LEU A 18 8.56 -17.51 -3.35
N LYS A 19 9.75 -17.54 -3.98
CA LYS A 19 10.82 -18.46 -3.59
C LYS A 19 11.32 -18.19 -2.16
N CYS A 20 11.52 -16.93 -1.78
CA CYS A 20 11.86 -16.58 -0.40
C CYS A 20 10.81 -17.06 0.60
N LYS A 21 9.53 -17.03 0.24
CA LYS A 21 8.44 -17.53 1.08
C LYS A 21 8.45 -19.06 1.17
N GLU A 22 8.66 -19.76 0.06
CA GLU A 22 8.80 -21.23 0.02
C GLU A 22 9.99 -21.72 0.86
N GLU A 23 11.10 -20.99 0.82
CA GLU A 23 12.31 -21.27 1.61
C GLU A 23 12.19 -20.85 3.09
N GLY A 24 11.07 -20.23 3.49
CA GLY A 24 10.82 -19.78 4.86
C GLY A 24 11.63 -18.55 5.30
N LEU A 25 12.13 -17.75 4.35
CA LEU A 25 12.88 -16.52 4.62
C LEU A 25 11.97 -15.32 4.94
N ILE A 26 10.74 -15.34 4.42
CA ILE A 26 9.71 -14.33 4.67
C ILE A 26 8.34 -15.00 4.85
N ASP A 27 7.48 -14.41 5.67
CA ASP A 27 6.13 -14.94 5.92
C ASP A 27 5.07 -14.33 4.99
N HIS A 28 5.20 -13.03 4.69
CA HIS A 28 4.16 -12.27 4.02
C HIS A 28 4.71 -11.42 2.87
N ILE A 29 3.96 -11.38 1.76
CA ILE A 29 4.30 -10.52 0.61
C ILE A 29 3.31 -9.36 0.55
N VAL A 30 3.82 -8.14 0.70
CA VAL A 30 3.06 -6.89 0.68
C VAL A 30 3.72 -5.88 -0.24
N PHE A 31 3.00 -4.84 -0.64
CA PHE A 31 3.57 -3.74 -1.43
C PHE A 31 3.37 -2.39 -0.76
N SER A 32 4.17 -1.40 -1.16
CA SER A 32 3.99 -0.02 -0.76
C SER A 32 3.56 0.85 -1.94
N SER A 33 2.70 1.85 -1.72
CA SER A 33 2.18 2.67 -2.81
C SER A 33 1.96 4.14 -2.46
N HIS A 34 2.33 4.99 -3.41
CA HIS A 34 1.92 6.40 -3.51
C HIS A 34 0.85 6.61 -4.59
N GLN A 35 0.22 5.55 -5.11
CA GLN A 35 -0.82 5.68 -6.14
C GLN A 35 -2.20 6.07 -5.59
N PRO A 36 -3.10 6.60 -6.42
CA PRO A 36 -4.51 6.78 -6.07
C PRO A 36 -5.18 5.45 -5.67
N GLY A 37 -6.35 5.56 -5.03
CA GLY A 37 -7.09 4.40 -4.56
C GLY A 37 -7.46 3.39 -5.66
N ASP A 38 -7.76 3.86 -6.87
CA ASP A 38 -8.15 2.99 -7.99
C ASP A 38 -7.01 2.08 -8.43
N GLU A 39 -5.79 2.61 -8.61
CA GLU A 39 -4.62 1.80 -8.95
C GLU A 39 -4.24 0.81 -7.83
N VAL A 40 -4.47 1.18 -6.56
CA VAL A 40 -4.28 0.24 -5.43
C VAL A 40 -5.29 -0.91 -5.50
N ILE A 41 -6.53 -0.63 -5.90
CA ILE A 41 -7.55 -1.65 -6.11
C ILE A 41 -7.13 -2.59 -7.24
N ASP A 42 -6.66 -2.05 -8.36
CA ASP A 42 -6.20 -2.86 -9.50
C ASP A 42 -5.15 -3.89 -9.05
N ILE A 43 -4.12 -3.44 -8.32
CA ILE A 43 -3.06 -4.32 -7.80
C ILE A 43 -3.60 -5.36 -6.81
N LEU A 44 -4.44 -4.94 -5.85
CA LEU A 44 -4.98 -5.86 -4.84
C LEU A 44 -5.94 -6.89 -5.46
N SER A 45 -6.70 -6.50 -6.49
CA SER A 45 -7.67 -7.37 -7.16
C SER A 45 -7.04 -8.59 -7.85
N GLU A 46 -5.74 -8.53 -8.15
CA GLU A 46 -4.99 -9.69 -8.67
C GLU A 46 -4.71 -10.76 -7.61
N ASN A 47 -4.96 -10.47 -6.34
CA ASN A 47 -4.84 -11.40 -5.21
C ASN A 47 -3.45 -12.04 -5.05
N LYS A 48 -2.40 -11.24 -5.29
CA LYS A 48 -0.99 -11.65 -5.19
C LYS A 48 -0.29 -11.15 -3.91
N PHE A 49 -0.91 -10.20 -3.21
CA PHE A 49 -0.34 -9.58 -2.01
C PHE A 49 -1.27 -9.78 -0.83
N GLU A 50 -0.71 -9.73 0.37
CA GLU A 50 -1.44 -9.92 1.63
C GLU A 50 -1.78 -8.58 2.29
N GLY A 51 -1.27 -7.47 1.75
CA GLY A 51 -1.47 -6.15 2.31
C GLY A 51 -0.76 -5.03 1.56
N VAL A 52 -1.04 -3.80 1.98
CA VAL A 52 -0.50 -2.58 1.41
C VAL A 52 -0.06 -1.57 2.47
N THR A 53 1.13 -1.01 2.30
CA THR A 53 1.55 0.22 2.98
C THR A 53 1.30 1.41 2.06
N MET A 54 0.35 2.28 2.40
CA MET A 54 -0.02 3.37 1.48
C MET A 54 0.01 4.74 2.15
N GLY A 55 0.40 5.75 1.37
CA GLY A 55 0.32 7.14 1.79
C GLY A 55 -1.12 7.54 2.06
N ILE A 56 -1.50 7.78 3.31
CA ILE A 56 -2.84 8.25 3.68
C ILE A 56 -2.79 9.11 4.95
N ASN A 57 -3.40 10.29 4.88
CA ASN A 57 -3.58 11.22 5.98
C ASN A 57 -4.73 12.20 5.69
N ILE A 58 -5.07 13.05 6.66
CA ILE A 58 -6.20 13.99 6.54
C ILE A 58 -6.08 14.99 5.38
N LEU A 59 -4.89 15.21 4.83
CA LEU A 59 -4.66 16.16 3.72
C LEU A 59 -4.85 15.50 2.35
N ASN A 60 -4.71 14.18 2.25
CA ASN A 60 -4.76 13.46 0.98
C ASN A 60 -5.79 12.32 0.94
N PHE A 61 -6.55 12.10 2.03
CA PHE A 61 -7.51 11.01 2.11
C PHE A 61 -8.52 10.92 0.95
N PRO A 62 -8.99 12.01 0.30
CA PRO A 62 -9.96 11.88 -0.78
C PRO A 62 -9.43 11.04 -1.96
N TYR A 63 -8.11 11.05 -2.18
CA TYR A 63 -7.47 10.28 -3.25
C TYR A 63 -7.10 8.84 -2.84
N ARG A 64 -7.20 8.52 -1.55
CA ARG A 64 -6.56 7.33 -0.94
C ARG A 64 -7.55 6.40 -0.28
N LEU A 65 -8.59 6.97 0.33
CA LEU A 65 -9.52 6.27 1.19
C LEU A 65 -10.23 5.12 0.46
N LYS A 66 -10.52 5.29 -0.83
CA LYS A 66 -11.14 4.24 -1.65
C LYS A 66 -10.30 2.94 -1.68
N GLY A 67 -8.98 3.06 -1.89
CA GLY A 67 -8.07 1.92 -1.91
C GLY A 67 -7.89 1.30 -0.52
N ALA A 68 -7.74 2.12 0.53
CA ALA A 68 -7.63 1.65 1.90
C ALA A 68 -8.91 0.89 2.35
N LYS A 69 -10.08 1.41 1.97
CA LYS A 69 -11.36 0.77 2.27
C LYS A 69 -11.51 -0.56 1.54
N TYR A 70 -11.20 -0.61 0.24
CA TYR A 70 -11.21 -1.86 -0.52
C TYR A 70 -10.29 -2.90 0.11
N ALA A 71 -9.08 -2.51 0.51
CA ALA A 71 -8.12 -3.40 1.17
C ALA A 71 -8.72 -4.02 2.44
N VAL A 72 -9.25 -3.20 3.35
CA VAL A 72 -9.90 -3.66 4.59
C VAL A 72 -11.12 -4.55 4.32
N ASP A 73 -12.01 -4.11 3.42
CA ASP A 73 -13.26 -4.82 3.11
C ASP A 73 -13.00 -6.22 2.49
N ASN A 74 -11.81 -6.44 1.90
CA ASN A 74 -11.40 -7.72 1.30
C ASN A 74 -10.35 -8.48 2.13
N GLY A 75 -10.10 -8.07 3.38
CA GLY A 75 -9.24 -8.80 4.31
C GLY A 75 -7.73 -8.59 4.13
N TYR A 76 -7.31 -7.58 3.36
CA TYR A 76 -5.89 -7.21 3.23
C TYR A 76 -5.42 -6.37 4.43
N GLY A 77 -4.16 -6.58 4.84
CA GLY A 77 -3.51 -5.72 5.83
C GLY A 77 -3.25 -4.31 5.28
N VAL A 78 -3.46 -3.28 6.10
CA VAL A 78 -3.23 -1.87 5.70
C VAL A 78 -2.34 -1.16 6.72
N VAL A 79 -1.26 -0.56 6.23
CA VAL A 79 -0.36 0.29 7.03
C VAL A 79 -0.37 1.71 6.47
N ALA A 80 -0.68 2.68 7.32
CA ALA A 80 -0.66 4.09 6.94
C ALA A 80 0.78 4.62 6.88
N MET A 81 1.21 5.03 5.70
CA MET A 81 2.47 5.74 5.49
C MET A 81 2.22 7.25 5.52
N ASN A 82 3.15 7.99 6.11
CA ASN A 82 3.08 9.44 6.27
C ASN A 82 1.75 9.96 6.91
N PRO A 83 1.28 9.35 8.03
CA PRO A 83 0.00 9.73 8.64
C PRO A 83 -0.01 11.17 9.19
N LEU A 84 1.16 11.73 9.51
CA LEU A 84 1.31 13.07 10.07
C LEU A 84 1.85 14.11 9.08
N SER A 85 1.97 13.77 7.80
CA SER A 85 2.50 14.66 6.75
C SER A 85 3.83 15.31 7.11
N GLY A 86 4.78 14.52 7.62
CA GLY A 86 6.09 15.00 8.08
C GLY A 86 6.03 15.97 9.28
N GLY A 87 4.94 15.93 10.07
CA GLY A 87 4.70 16.85 11.19
C GLY A 87 3.87 18.09 10.83
N THR A 88 3.53 18.28 9.55
CA THR A 88 2.68 19.41 9.11
C THR A 88 1.31 19.39 9.76
N ILE A 89 0.69 18.21 9.89
CA ILE A 89 -0.64 18.06 10.51
C ILE A 89 -0.63 18.50 11.98
N PRO A 90 0.24 17.94 12.86
CA PRO A 90 0.26 18.35 14.26
C PRO A 90 0.76 19.79 14.47
N LYS A 91 1.56 20.35 13.57
CA LYS A 91 2.08 21.73 13.67
C LYS A 91 0.99 22.80 13.81
N TYR A 92 -0.19 22.57 13.24
CA TYR A 92 -1.28 23.55 13.24
C TYR A 92 -2.46 23.18 14.16
N ASN A 93 -2.28 22.18 15.03
CA ASN A 93 -3.36 21.64 15.88
C ASN A 93 -3.98 22.67 16.84
N ASN A 94 -3.22 23.68 17.27
CA ASN A 94 -3.66 24.69 18.24
C ASN A 94 -4.11 26.01 17.58
N LYS A 95 -4.17 26.09 16.24
CA LYS A 95 -4.45 27.35 15.53
C LYS A 95 -5.95 27.61 15.34
N TYR A 96 -6.78 26.60 15.57
CA TYR A 96 -8.23 26.63 15.36
C TYR A 96 -9.03 26.10 16.57
N LEU A 97 -8.34 25.93 17.71
CA LEU A 97 -8.93 25.75 19.04
C LEU A 97 -8.91 27.10 19.75
#